data_AF-A0A2W4LVS7-F1
#
_entry.id   AF-A0A2W4LVS7-F1
#
_cell.length_a   1.000
_cell.length_b   1.000
_cell.length_c   1.000
_cell.angle_alpha   90.00
_cell.angle_beta   90.00
_cell.angle_gamma   90.00
#
_symmetry.space_group_name_H-M   'P 1'
#
loop_
_entity.id
_entity.type
_entity.pdbx_description
1 polymer ?
#
loop_
_entity_poly.entity_id
_entity_poly.type
_entity_poly.pdbx_seq_one_letter_code
_entity_poly.pdbx_strand_id
1 'polypeptide(L)'
;FEIFRDSLQANHMGDQARDFLYASGKLQTLCYKEDIESALRTPGFAGFQLLDLHDFPGQGTALVGVLDPFWESKGYVTPEEFRRFCNSTVPLARLSKRYWRQSETFTAELDVAHFGPQALAGAVTSWRLAGDDGAVVASGTLGPADIPTGAVTRLGTISASLASAAPARRYRLVVSVSGAEAENDWDIWVFADRLEAQEPGNVLVTDSLDAALARLGEGGTVLLMPPAAQVREVSKIGFSSVFWNTAWTRGQAPHTLGILCDPAHPLFGAFPTEGHSNWQWWELVHGAAAMWLDHMPPALRPLVQPIDTWFENRRLGLIFEAKVGAGRLVVCSMDLASDLDNRLVARQLRHSLLRYMASDAFAPQVEVSAAQIERLFVR
;
A
#
# COMPACT_ATOMS: atom_id res chain seq x y z
N PHE A 1 21.65 1.82 -15.80
CA PHE A 1 20.33 2.46 -15.67
C PHE A 1 19.92 3.37 -16.83
N GLU A 2 20.82 3.75 -17.76
CA GLU A 2 20.48 4.66 -18.88
C GLU A 2 19.33 4.14 -19.75
N ILE A 3 19.35 2.86 -20.12
CA ILE A 3 18.27 2.22 -20.91
C ILE A 3 16.89 2.35 -20.20
N PHE A 4 16.85 2.11 -18.89
CA PHE A 4 15.61 2.21 -18.11
C PHE A 4 15.15 3.66 -17.95
N ARG A 5 16.09 4.61 -17.78
CA ARG A 5 15.78 6.04 -17.77
C ARG A 5 15.16 6.48 -19.09
N ASP A 6 15.77 6.12 -20.21
CA ASP A 6 15.34 6.55 -21.53
C ASP A 6 13.98 5.91 -21.90
N SER A 7 13.75 4.65 -21.52
CA SER A 7 12.44 3.98 -21.64
C SER A 7 11.36 4.68 -20.80
N LEU A 8 11.67 5.03 -19.54
CA LEU A 8 10.74 5.74 -18.66
C LEU A 8 10.40 7.14 -19.21
N GLN A 9 11.37 7.85 -19.78
CA GLN A 9 11.17 9.12 -20.47
C GLN A 9 10.30 8.97 -21.72
N ALA A 10 10.52 7.93 -22.52
CA ALA A 10 9.72 7.63 -23.71
C ALA A 10 8.25 7.35 -23.36
N ASN A 11 7.99 6.73 -22.20
CA ASN A 11 6.64 6.53 -21.65
C ASN A 11 6.14 7.72 -20.82
N HIS A 12 6.78 8.89 -20.95
CA HIS A 12 6.41 10.16 -20.34
C HIS A 12 6.44 10.18 -18.80
N MET A 13 7.20 9.33 -18.12
CA MET A 13 7.24 9.24 -16.65
C MET A 13 8.63 9.53 -16.07
N GLY A 14 9.54 10.11 -16.85
CA GLY A 14 10.92 10.37 -16.41
C GLY A 14 11.03 11.28 -15.19
N ASP A 15 10.08 12.20 -15.03
CA ASP A 15 9.91 13.10 -13.88
C ASP A 15 9.52 12.36 -12.59
N GLN A 16 8.90 11.18 -12.69
CA GLN A 16 8.45 10.36 -11.56
C GLN A 16 9.51 9.38 -11.06
N ALA A 17 10.71 9.34 -11.67
CA ALA A 17 11.71 8.30 -11.40
C ALA A 17 12.11 8.20 -9.91
N ARG A 18 12.28 9.35 -9.25
CA ARG A 18 12.62 9.39 -7.81
C ARG A 18 11.46 8.93 -6.93
N ASP A 19 10.24 9.31 -7.28
CA ASP A 19 9.04 8.91 -6.56
C ASP A 19 8.78 7.41 -6.71
N PHE A 20 9.02 6.86 -7.91
CA PHE A 20 8.95 5.42 -8.15
C PHE A 20 9.99 4.66 -7.35
N LEU A 21 11.26 5.12 -7.30
CA LEU A 21 12.28 4.52 -6.44
C LEU A 21 11.83 4.49 -4.98
N TYR A 22 11.34 5.61 -4.46
CA TYR A 22 10.93 5.71 -3.06
C TYR A 22 9.71 4.83 -2.76
N ALA A 23 8.66 4.93 -3.58
CA ALA A 23 7.41 4.21 -3.35
C ALA A 23 7.56 2.70 -3.52
N SER A 24 8.33 2.24 -4.51
CA SER A 24 8.64 0.82 -4.68
C SER A 24 9.55 0.28 -3.56
N GLY A 25 10.54 1.06 -3.13
CA GLY A 25 11.40 0.71 -2.00
C GLY A 25 10.66 0.61 -0.67
N LYS A 26 9.61 1.43 -0.45
CA LYS A 26 8.73 1.30 0.71
C LYS A 26 7.94 -0.01 0.70
N LEU A 27 7.40 -0.45 -0.45
CA LEU A 27 6.77 -1.77 -0.55
C LEU A 27 7.78 -2.90 -0.34
N GLN A 28 8.97 -2.81 -0.93
CA GLN A 28 10.04 -3.80 -0.73
C GLN A 28 10.39 -3.96 0.75
N THR A 29 10.58 -2.84 1.46
CA THR A 29 10.88 -2.84 2.90
C THR A 29 9.71 -3.44 3.70
N LEU A 30 8.47 -3.13 3.34
CA LEU A 30 7.27 -3.69 3.97
C LEU A 30 7.22 -5.22 3.81
N CYS A 31 7.51 -5.73 2.61
CA CYS A 31 7.56 -7.17 2.34
C CYS A 31 8.71 -7.84 3.12
N TYR A 32 9.91 -7.26 3.13
CA TYR A 32 11.02 -7.80 3.92
C TYR A 32 10.70 -7.87 5.40
N LYS A 33 10.09 -6.82 5.95
CA LYS A 33 9.64 -6.80 7.34
C LYS A 33 8.67 -7.95 7.63
N GLU A 34 7.64 -8.13 6.80
CA GLU A 34 6.66 -9.19 7.03
C GLU A 34 7.25 -10.60 6.87
N ASP A 35 8.13 -10.83 5.89
CA ASP A 35 8.81 -12.12 5.68
C ASP A 35 9.73 -12.46 6.86
N ILE A 36 10.57 -11.51 7.30
CA ILE A 36 11.50 -11.70 8.41
C ILE A 36 10.74 -11.89 9.72
N GLU A 37 9.72 -11.07 10.01
CA GLU A 37 8.91 -11.23 11.21
C GLU A 37 8.17 -12.58 11.22
N SER A 38 7.65 -13.03 10.08
CA SER A 38 7.02 -14.35 9.96
C SER A 38 8.00 -15.49 10.24
N ALA A 39 9.22 -15.38 9.73
CA ALA A 39 10.28 -16.33 9.98
C ALA A 39 10.67 -16.36 11.48
N LEU A 40 10.91 -15.19 12.09
CA LEU A 40 11.26 -15.05 13.50
C LEU A 40 10.14 -15.48 14.46
N ARG A 41 8.88 -15.37 14.05
CA ARG A 41 7.69 -15.86 14.80
C ARG A 41 7.57 -17.39 14.80
N THR A 42 8.35 -18.11 14.00
CA THR A 42 8.22 -19.56 13.81
C THR A 42 9.09 -20.33 14.83
N PRO A 43 8.50 -21.15 15.72
CA PRO A 43 9.27 -21.94 16.67
C PRO A 43 10.27 -22.88 15.99
N GLY A 44 11.50 -22.93 16.48
CA GLY A 44 12.56 -23.78 15.92
C GLY A 44 13.15 -23.28 14.59
N PHE A 45 12.79 -22.08 14.13
CA PHE A 45 13.39 -21.50 12.94
C PHE A 45 14.87 -21.17 13.19
N ALA A 46 15.76 -21.67 12.32
CA ALA A 46 17.21 -21.61 12.52
C ALA A 46 17.89 -20.36 11.93
N GLY A 47 17.16 -19.57 11.13
CA GLY A 47 17.67 -18.37 10.49
C GLY A 47 17.26 -18.25 9.02
N PHE A 48 17.45 -17.06 8.45
CA PHE A 48 17.19 -16.75 7.05
C PHE A 48 18.43 -16.16 6.40
N GLN A 49 18.47 -16.19 5.08
CA GLN A 49 19.46 -15.50 4.27
C GLN A 49 18.72 -14.64 3.26
N LEU A 50 18.97 -13.33 3.27
CA LEU A 50 18.52 -12.49 2.16
C LEU A 50 19.33 -12.86 0.92
N LEU A 51 18.69 -12.81 -0.25
CA LEU A 51 19.39 -13.04 -1.52
C LEU A 51 20.60 -12.10 -1.64
N ASP A 52 20.37 -10.82 -1.38
CA ASP A 52 21.42 -9.82 -1.18
C ASP A 52 20.84 -8.60 -0.44
N LEU A 53 21.69 -7.83 0.24
CA LEU A 53 21.34 -6.53 0.84
C LEU A 53 21.51 -5.38 -0.16
N HIS A 54 22.34 -5.57 -1.19
CA HIS A 54 22.61 -4.59 -2.24
C HIS A 54 22.10 -5.08 -3.60
N ASP A 55 21.92 -4.15 -4.54
CA ASP A 55 21.55 -4.51 -5.91
C ASP A 55 22.70 -5.18 -6.66
N PHE A 56 22.37 -6.23 -7.41
CA PHE A 56 23.35 -6.90 -8.26
C PHE A 56 23.42 -6.23 -9.64
N PRO A 57 24.57 -5.64 -10.04
CA PRO A 57 24.69 -4.89 -11.29
C PRO A 57 25.00 -5.77 -12.51
N GLY A 58 25.15 -7.08 -12.34
CA GLY A 58 25.56 -8.00 -13.40
C GLY A 58 24.48 -8.31 -14.44
N GLN A 59 24.61 -9.45 -15.11
CA GLN A 59 23.76 -9.85 -16.23
C GLN A 59 22.28 -9.96 -15.79
N GLY A 60 21.46 -9.00 -16.23
CA GLY A 60 20.02 -8.97 -15.96
C GLY A 60 19.58 -8.10 -14.77
N THR A 61 20.49 -7.33 -14.16
CA THR A 61 20.26 -6.35 -13.06
C THR A 61 19.16 -6.75 -12.06
N ALA A 62 19.54 -7.23 -10.88
CA ALA A 62 18.59 -7.56 -9.83
C ALA A 62 18.46 -6.41 -8.83
N LEU A 63 17.31 -5.73 -8.83
CA LEU A 63 17.00 -4.61 -7.93
C LEU A 63 16.46 -5.10 -6.58
N VAL A 64 17.13 -6.09 -5.98
CA VAL A 64 16.67 -6.79 -4.77
C VAL A 64 17.14 -6.12 -3.49
N GLY A 65 18.21 -5.34 -3.53
CA GLY A 65 18.80 -4.75 -2.34
C GLY A 65 18.02 -3.56 -1.80
N VAL A 66 18.20 -3.27 -0.52
CA VAL A 66 17.87 -1.96 0.08
C VAL A 66 18.99 -0.93 -0.14
N LEU A 67 20.18 -1.43 -0.51
CA LEU A 67 21.33 -0.64 -0.95
C LEU A 67 21.49 -0.75 -2.47
N ASP A 68 22.08 0.26 -3.07
CA ASP A 68 22.40 0.25 -4.50
C ASP A 68 23.67 -0.58 -4.79
N PRO A 69 24.08 -0.74 -6.07
CA PRO A 69 25.26 -1.54 -6.42
C PRO A 69 26.59 -1.03 -5.83
N PHE A 70 26.62 0.19 -5.31
CA PHE A 70 27.78 0.82 -4.68
C PHE A 70 27.70 0.78 -3.14
N TRP A 71 26.75 0.02 -2.59
CA TRP A 71 26.47 -0.08 -1.16
C TRP A 71 25.96 1.21 -0.53
N GLU A 72 25.46 2.14 -1.36
CA GLU A 72 24.88 3.39 -0.89
C GLU A 72 23.40 3.22 -0.58
N SER A 73 22.89 4.02 0.36
CA SER A 73 21.48 4.00 0.70
C SER A 73 20.64 4.53 -0.46
N LYS A 74 19.58 3.81 -0.80
CA LYS A 74 18.55 4.27 -1.74
C LYS A 74 17.57 5.28 -1.13
N GLY A 75 17.68 5.57 0.17
CA GLY A 75 16.99 6.66 0.86
C GLY A 75 15.55 6.40 1.32
N TYR A 76 14.98 5.21 1.07
CA TYR A 76 13.60 4.88 1.50
C TYR A 76 13.51 4.15 2.85
N VAL A 77 14.62 3.63 3.37
CA VAL A 77 14.71 3.00 4.69
C VAL A 77 16.05 3.32 5.32
N THR A 78 16.03 3.65 6.61
CA THR A 78 17.21 3.90 7.43
C THR A 78 17.72 2.61 8.10
N PRO A 79 19.00 2.55 8.49
CA PRO A 79 19.51 1.43 9.30
C PRO A 79 18.73 1.23 10.60
N GLU A 80 18.26 2.30 11.23
CA GLU A 80 17.46 2.28 12.46
C GLU A 80 16.12 1.59 12.23
N GLU A 81 15.41 1.97 11.16
CA GLU A 81 14.13 1.35 10.77
C GLU A 81 14.32 -0.12 10.38
N PHE A 82 15.36 -0.45 9.61
CA PHE A 82 15.61 -1.84 9.20
C PHE A 82 15.94 -2.75 10.39
N ARG A 83 16.69 -2.24 11.37
CA ARG A 83 17.01 -2.95 12.62
C ARG A 83 15.79 -3.21 13.50
N ARG A 84 14.67 -2.51 13.32
CA ARG A 84 13.45 -2.79 14.10
C ARG A 84 12.91 -4.19 13.86
N PHE A 85 13.05 -4.72 12.66
CA PHE A 85 12.57 -6.06 12.29
C PHE A 85 13.71 -7.06 11.98
N CYS A 86 14.93 -6.60 11.77
CA CYS A 86 16.09 -7.44 11.46
C CYS A 86 17.26 -7.14 12.40
N ASN A 87 17.20 -7.67 13.64
CA ASN A 87 18.23 -7.47 14.68
C ASN A 87 18.34 -8.71 15.60
N SER A 88 19.28 -8.72 16.54
CA SER A 88 19.46 -9.82 17.50
C SER A 88 18.33 -9.95 18.52
N THR A 89 17.59 -8.86 18.78
CA THR A 89 16.39 -8.86 19.61
C THR A 89 15.31 -8.12 18.85
N VAL A 90 14.21 -8.80 18.53
CA VAL A 90 13.12 -8.25 17.74
C VAL A 90 11.80 -8.46 18.49
N PRO A 91 11.14 -7.39 18.93
CA PRO A 91 9.74 -7.45 19.36
C PRO A 91 8.87 -7.81 18.16
N LEU A 92 7.91 -8.71 18.35
CA LEU A 92 7.02 -9.21 17.31
C LEU A 92 5.58 -9.07 17.76
N ALA A 93 4.71 -8.63 16.87
CA ALA A 93 3.27 -8.63 17.08
C ALA A 93 2.59 -9.63 16.12
N ARG A 94 1.55 -10.29 16.63
CA ARG A 94 0.61 -11.08 15.82
C ARG A 94 -0.71 -10.35 15.77
N LEU A 95 -1.02 -9.83 14.60
CA LEU A 95 -2.25 -9.11 14.30
C LEU A 95 -3.16 -10.01 13.47
N SER A 96 -4.42 -10.18 13.89
CA SER A 96 -5.41 -10.92 13.10
C SER A 96 -5.87 -10.13 11.87
N LYS A 97 -5.78 -8.80 11.94
CA LYS A 97 -6.13 -7.87 10.86
C LYS A 97 -5.45 -6.52 11.04
N ARG A 98 -5.41 -5.74 9.95
CA ARG A 98 -4.82 -4.39 9.90
C ARG A 98 -5.85 -3.27 9.96
N TYR A 99 -7.13 -3.57 9.76
CA TYR A 99 -8.20 -2.57 9.72
C TYR A 99 -9.29 -2.89 10.74
N TRP A 100 -9.74 -1.86 11.45
CA TRP A 100 -10.64 -1.97 12.58
C TRP A 100 -11.75 -0.93 12.46
N ARG A 101 -12.93 -1.24 13.01
CA ARG A 101 -13.94 -0.22 13.29
C ARG A 101 -13.65 0.45 14.63
N GLN A 102 -14.12 1.67 14.79
CA GLN A 102 -14.03 2.42 16.03
C GLN A 102 -14.71 1.72 17.22
N SER A 103 -15.82 1.00 16.99
CA SER A 103 -16.48 0.22 18.05
C SER A 103 -15.73 -1.05 18.48
N GLU A 104 -14.69 -1.46 17.74
CA GLU A 104 -13.96 -2.68 18.04
C GLU A 104 -12.93 -2.50 19.15
N THR A 105 -12.48 -3.63 19.69
CA THR A 105 -11.32 -3.71 20.59
C THR A 105 -10.14 -4.24 19.80
N PHE A 106 -9.10 -3.42 19.67
CA PHE A 106 -7.82 -3.85 19.13
C PHE A 106 -7.22 -4.93 20.02
N THR A 107 -6.70 -5.99 19.41
CA THR A 107 -5.95 -7.06 20.09
C THR A 107 -4.71 -7.44 19.31
N ALA A 108 -3.63 -7.74 20.03
CA ALA A 108 -2.40 -8.27 19.46
C ALA A 108 -1.72 -9.21 20.46
N GLU A 109 -1.15 -10.31 19.98
CA GLU A 109 -0.24 -11.12 20.79
C GLU A 109 1.19 -10.64 20.58
N LEU A 110 1.94 -10.47 21.67
CA LEU A 110 3.32 -10.02 21.63
C LEU A 110 4.28 -11.18 21.91
N ASP A 111 5.30 -11.28 21.07
CA ASP A 111 6.43 -12.19 21.21
C ASP A 111 7.74 -11.39 21.17
N VAL A 112 8.84 -12.00 21.59
CA VAL A 112 10.19 -11.48 21.36
C VAL A 112 11.06 -12.59 20.80
N ALA A 113 11.59 -12.40 19.60
CA ALA A 113 12.69 -13.23 19.10
C ALA A 113 14.00 -12.68 19.65
N HIS A 114 14.72 -13.51 20.40
CA HIS A 114 15.99 -13.12 21.02
C HIS A 114 17.10 -14.11 20.69
N PHE A 115 18.08 -13.63 19.95
CA PHE A 115 19.29 -14.31 19.51
C PHE A 115 20.54 -13.50 19.90
N GLY A 116 20.41 -12.65 20.93
CA GLY A 116 21.54 -11.92 21.52
C GLY A 116 22.45 -12.82 22.36
N PRO A 117 23.63 -12.34 22.76
CA PRO A 117 24.65 -13.17 23.42
C PRO A 117 24.28 -13.61 24.85
N GLN A 118 23.32 -12.95 25.51
CA GLN A 118 22.92 -13.22 26.90
C GLN A 118 21.41 -13.12 27.03
N ALA A 119 20.81 -14.00 27.83
CA ALA A 119 19.39 -13.94 28.14
C ALA A 119 19.01 -12.61 28.84
N LEU A 120 17.81 -12.10 28.58
CA LEU A 120 17.27 -10.92 29.25
C LEU A 120 16.48 -11.37 30.49
N ALA A 121 17.02 -11.11 31.68
CA ALA A 121 16.35 -11.46 32.94
C ALA A 121 15.37 -10.36 33.38
N GLY A 122 14.15 -10.76 33.76
CA GLY A 122 13.12 -9.85 34.28
C GLY A 122 12.74 -8.71 33.32
N ALA A 123 12.81 -8.93 32.01
CA ALA A 123 12.54 -7.93 31.00
C ALA A 123 11.06 -7.50 31.02
N VAL A 124 10.82 -6.19 30.94
CA VAL A 124 9.51 -5.57 30.78
C VAL A 124 9.34 -5.14 29.32
N THR A 125 8.20 -5.47 28.74
CA THR A 125 7.85 -5.06 27.37
C THR A 125 6.80 -3.97 27.42
N SER A 126 7.15 -2.78 26.95
CA SER A 126 6.22 -1.65 26.86
C SER A 126 5.59 -1.57 25.49
N TRP A 127 4.34 -1.13 25.42
CA TRP A 127 3.64 -0.92 24.15
C TRP A 127 2.81 0.36 24.18
N ARG A 128 2.64 0.96 23.01
CA ARG A 128 1.83 2.18 22.79
C ARG A 128 1.13 2.08 21.45
N LEU A 129 -0.16 2.40 21.42
CA LEU A 129 -0.96 2.60 20.21
C LEU A 129 -1.27 4.10 20.08
N ALA A 130 -0.75 4.73 19.04
CA ALA A 130 -0.89 6.18 18.84
C ALA A 130 -1.18 6.55 17.37
N GLY A 131 -1.90 7.65 17.16
CA GLY A 131 -2.14 8.22 15.84
C GLY A 131 -0.92 8.99 15.30
N ASP A 132 -0.95 9.34 14.02
CA ASP A 132 0.10 10.15 13.37
C ASP A 132 0.25 11.56 13.99
N ASP A 133 -0.78 12.06 14.69
CA ASP A 133 -0.74 13.31 15.46
C ASP A 133 -0.11 13.15 16.87
N GLY A 134 0.37 11.96 17.20
CA GLY A 134 0.97 11.62 18.48
C GLY A 134 -0.04 11.30 19.59
N ALA A 135 -1.34 11.46 19.34
CA ALA A 135 -2.38 11.17 20.31
C ALA A 135 -2.39 9.67 20.66
N VAL A 136 -2.33 9.37 21.97
CA VAL A 136 -2.33 8.00 22.46
C VAL A 136 -3.74 7.49 22.61
N VAL A 137 -4.04 6.37 21.95
CA VAL A 137 -5.28 5.64 22.16
C VAL A 137 -5.16 4.77 23.41
N ALA A 138 -4.05 4.04 23.54
CA ALA A 138 -3.73 3.22 24.69
C ALA A 138 -2.23 2.94 24.80
N SER A 139 -1.78 2.56 25.99
CA SER A 139 -0.42 2.09 26.25
C SER A 139 -0.42 1.17 27.47
N GLY A 140 0.60 0.33 27.59
CA GLY A 140 0.75 -0.54 28.75
C GLY A 140 2.07 -1.29 28.75
N THR A 141 2.16 -2.28 29.63
CA THR A 141 3.35 -3.13 29.79
C THR A 141 2.95 -4.59 29.97
N LEU A 142 3.79 -5.50 29.48
CA LEU A 142 3.79 -6.93 29.82
C LEU A 142 5.07 -7.29 30.59
N GLY A 143 4.98 -8.31 31.44
CA GLY A 143 6.10 -8.80 32.25
C GLY A 143 6.08 -8.33 33.72
N PRO A 144 7.18 -8.53 34.46
CA PRO A 144 8.49 -8.99 34.00
C PRO A 144 8.49 -10.44 33.47
N ALA A 145 9.37 -10.74 32.50
CA ALA A 145 9.58 -12.08 31.96
C ALA A 145 11.05 -12.35 31.64
N ASP A 146 11.51 -13.58 31.83
CA ASP A 146 12.83 -14.01 31.39
C ASP A 146 12.79 -14.41 29.91
N ILE A 147 13.66 -13.83 29.09
CA ILE A 147 13.74 -14.06 27.64
C ILE A 147 15.06 -14.77 27.34
N PRO A 148 15.04 -16.12 27.16
CA PRO A 148 16.24 -16.87 26.82
C PRO A 148 16.78 -16.51 25.43
N THR A 149 18.08 -16.73 25.22
CA THR A 149 18.70 -16.63 23.90
C THR A 149 18.38 -17.86 23.03
N GLY A 150 18.35 -17.67 21.72
CA GLY A 150 18.19 -18.73 20.72
C GLY A 150 16.73 -19.15 20.48
N ALA A 151 15.76 -18.36 20.95
CA ALA A 151 14.36 -18.72 20.87
C ALA A 151 13.44 -17.50 20.69
N VAL A 152 12.19 -17.81 20.29
CA VAL A 152 11.07 -16.87 20.35
C VAL A 152 10.32 -17.09 21.67
N THR A 153 10.12 -16.03 22.43
CA THR A 153 9.43 -16.04 23.72
C THR A 153 8.06 -15.39 23.58
N ARG A 154 6.99 -16.12 23.91
CA ARG A 154 5.62 -15.61 23.97
C ARG A 154 5.45 -14.76 25.25
N LEU A 155 5.02 -13.51 25.12
CA LEU A 155 4.84 -12.62 26.29
C LEU A 155 3.39 -12.54 26.76
N GLY A 156 2.43 -12.52 25.83
CA GLY A 156 1.01 -12.44 26.14
C GLY A 156 0.23 -11.56 25.18
N THR A 157 -1.02 -11.26 25.52
CA THR A 157 -1.95 -10.52 24.68
C THR A 157 -2.19 -9.12 25.23
N ILE A 158 -2.11 -8.12 24.36
CA ILE A 158 -2.50 -6.73 24.66
C ILE A 158 -3.88 -6.46 24.05
N SER A 159 -4.62 -5.53 24.67
CA SER A 159 -5.91 -5.09 24.14
C SER A 159 -6.17 -3.61 24.43
N ALA A 160 -6.91 -2.96 23.54
CA ALA A 160 -7.30 -1.56 23.68
C ALA A 160 -8.66 -1.30 23.03
N SER A 161 -9.56 -0.60 23.72
CA SER A 161 -10.78 -0.08 23.09
C SER A 161 -10.40 1.00 22.08
N LEU A 162 -11.00 0.96 20.89
CA LEU A 162 -10.80 1.97 19.84
C LEU A 162 -11.85 3.09 19.88
N ALA A 163 -12.72 3.12 20.89
CA ALA A 163 -13.81 4.08 20.97
C ALA A 163 -13.33 5.56 20.98
N SER A 164 -12.14 5.82 21.53
CA SER A 164 -11.51 7.15 21.55
C SER A 164 -10.67 7.46 20.30
N ALA A 165 -10.40 6.47 19.46
CA ALA A 165 -9.63 6.65 18.23
C ALA A 165 -10.49 7.37 17.20
N ALA A 166 -10.05 8.53 16.71
CA ALA A 166 -10.68 9.19 15.58
C ALA A 166 -10.63 8.28 14.32
N PRO A 167 -11.76 8.11 13.60
CA PRO A 167 -11.84 7.23 12.44
C PRO A 167 -11.19 7.86 11.20
N ALA A 168 -11.07 7.06 10.13
CA ALA A 168 -10.41 7.39 8.88
C ALA A 168 -8.96 7.85 9.09
N ARG A 169 -8.25 7.16 10.00
CA ARG A 169 -6.86 7.45 10.36
C ARG A 169 -6.04 6.19 10.51
N ARG A 170 -4.74 6.37 10.31
CA ARG A 170 -3.72 5.39 10.63
C ARG A 170 -3.28 5.56 12.08
N TYR A 171 -3.01 4.43 12.74
CA TYR A 171 -2.44 4.33 14.06
C TYR A 171 -1.26 3.38 14.01
N ARG A 172 -0.29 3.58 14.89
CA ARG A 172 0.91 2.76 14.99
C ARG A 172 0.98 2.11 16.36
N LEU A 173 1.05 0.78 16.38
CA LEU A 173 1.49 0.02 17.53
C LEU A 173 3.01 0.09 17.57
N VAL A 174 3.58 0.57 18.66
CA VAL A 174 5.03 0.55 18.94
C VAL A 174 5.25 -0.33 20.16
N VAL A 175 6.20 -1.27 20.07
CA VAL A 175 6.55 -2.21 21.15
C VAL A 175 8.06 -2.17 21.37
N SER A 176 8.47 -1.99 22.62
CA SER A 176 9.87 -1.90 23.02
C SER A 176 10.16 -2.80 24.23
N VAL A 177 11.34 -3.41 24.27
CA VAL A 177 11.73 -4.39 25.30
C VAL A 177 12.88 -3.85 26.14
N SER A 178 12.72 -3.81 27.47
CA SER A 178 13.79 -3.34 28.37
C SER A 178 14.98 -4.31 28.39
N GLY A 179 16.18 -3.80 28.62
CA GLY A 179 17.40 -4.61 28.67
C GLY A 179 18.02 -4.89 27.29
N ALA A 180 17.37 -4.42 26.21
CA ALA A 180 17.92 -4.38 24.87
C ALA A 180 17.51 -3.07 24.18
N GLU A 181 18.32 -2.56 23.25
CA GLU A 181 17.90 -1.49 22.33
C GLU A 181 17.04 -2.10 21.22
N ALA A 182 15.81 -2.51 21.58
CA ALA A 182 14.92 -3.26 20.71
C ALA A 182 13.52 -2.64 20.71
N GLU A 183 13.09 -2.17 19.54
CA GLU A 183 11.79 -1.59 19.29
C GLU A 183 11.29 -2.06 17.91
N ASN A 184 10.00 -2.30 17.79
CA ASN A 184 9.36 -2.58 16.52
C ASN A 184 7.96 -1.97 16.45
N ASP A 185 7.43 -1.79 15.24
CA ASP A 185 6.18 -1.10 15.02
C ASP A 185 5.31 -1.67 13.89
N TRP A 186 4.01 -1.45 13.98
CA TRP A 186 3.00 -1.93 13.04
C TRP A 186 1.91 -0.89 12.84
N ASP A 187 1.66 -0.54 11.58
CA ASP A 187 0.53 0.31 11.21
C ASP A 187 -0.79 -0.49 11.21
N ILE A 188 -1.85 0.15 11.71
CA ILE A 188 -3.25 -0.26 11.63
C ILE A 188 -4.13 0.94 11.22
N TRP A 189 -5.31 0.68 10.72
CA TRP A 189 -6.28 1.70 10.35
C TRP A 189 -7.56 1.55 11.14
N VAL A 190 -8.11 2.66 11.61
CA VAL A 190 -9.40 2.70 12.29
C VAL A 190 -10.37 3.48 11.43
N PHE A 191 -11.50 2.87 11.11
CA PHE A 191 -12.59 3.44 10.30
C PHE A 191 -13.86 3.59 11.14
N ALA A 192 -14.73 4.51 10.74
CA ALA A 192 -16.01 4.69 11.41
C ALA A 192 -16.87 3.43 11.23
N ASP A 193 -17.71 3.10 12.20
CA ASP A 193 -18.62 1.97 12.09
C ASP A 193 -19.55 2.07 10.88
N ARG A 194 -20.04 3.29 10.64
CA ARG A 194 -20.91 3.68 9.54
C ARG A 194 -20.43 5.00 8.96
N LEU A 195 -20.58 5.14 7.65
CA LEU A 195 -20.45 6.41 6.94
C LEU A 195 -21.83 6.78 6.42
N GLU A 196 -22.17 8.06 6.44
CA GLU A 196 -23.40 8.52 5.79
C GLU A 196 -23.27 8.29 4.28
N ALA A 197 -24.14 7.43 3.76
CA ALA A 197 -24.23 7.14 2.34
C ALA A 197 -25.01 8.26 1.66
N GLN A 198 -24.31 9.27 1.16
CA GLN A 198 -24.87 10.13 0.13
C GLN A 198 -24.07 9.91 -1.13
N GLU A 199 -24.59 9.04 -2.00
CA GLU A 199 -24.22 9.14 -3.40
C GLU A 199 -24.70 10.51 -3.88
N PRO A 200 -23.79 11.37 -4.34
CA PRO A 200 -24.18 12.68 -4.83
C PRO A 200 -25.15 12.47 -5.99
N GLY A 201 -26.36 13.03 -5.93
CA GLY A 201 -27.39 12.80 -6.96
C GLY A 201 -26.99 13.25 -8.37
N ASN A 202 -25.86 13.96 -8.51
CA ASN A 202 -25.28 14.43 -9.76
C ASN A 202 -24.18 13.50 -10.34
N VAL A 203 -23.76 12.45 -9.63
CA VAL A 203 -22.73 11.50 -10.08
C VAL A 203 -23.39 10.16 -10.45
N LEU A 204 -23.24 9.74 -11.71
CA LEU A 204 -23.60 8.38 -12.12
C LEU A 204 -22.48 7.43 -11.72
N VAL A 205 -22.77 6.49 -10.81
CA VAL A 205 -21.87 5.37 -10.50
C VAL A 205 -22.31 4.17 -11.33
N THR A 206 -21.43 3.64 -12.17
CA THR A 206 -21.78 2.55 -13.11
C THR A 206 -20.57 1.66 -13.41
N ASP A 207 -20.81 0.40 -13.72
CA ASP A 207 -19.83 -0.53 -14.28
C ASP A 207 -19.96 -0.66 -15.82
N SER A 208 -21.08 -0.19 -16.38
CA SER A 208 -21.36 -0.17 -17.82
C SER A 208 -20.68 1.00 -18.52
N LEU A 209 -19.83 0.68 -19.49
CA LEU A 209 -19.21 1.65 -20.39
C LEU A 209 -20.26 2.42 -21.22
N ASP A 210 -21.28 1.74 -21.73
CA ASP A 210 -22.32 2.38 -22.54
C ASP A 210 -23.10 3.42 -21.73
N ALA A 211 -23.49 3.08 -20.50
CA ALA A 211 -24.17 4.02 -19.60
C ALA A 211 -23.25 5.21 -19.24
N ALA A 212 -21.96 4.95 -19.02
CA ALA A 212 -20.97 5.99 -18.77
C ALA A 212 -20.84 6.95 -19.95
N LEU A 213 -20.65 6.45 -21.18
CA LEU A 213 -20.48 7.26 -22.38
C LEU A 213 -21.75 8.06 -22.71
N ALA A 214 -22.94 7.46 -22.54
CA ALA A 214 -24.21 8.17 -22.71
C ALA A 214 -24.31 9.36 -21.75
N ARG A 215 -24.05 9.15 -20.45
CA ARG A 215 -24.10 10.21 -19.44
C ARG A 215 -23.06 11.30 -19.66
N LEU A 216 -21.85 10.94 -20.10
CA LEU A 216 -20.80 11.89 -20.45
C LEU A 216 -21.20 12.75 -21.66
N GLY A 217 -21.88 12.17 -22.64
CA GLY A 217 -22.41 12.88 -23.81
C GLY A 217 -23.42 13.98 -23.46
N GLU A 218 -24.14 13.82 -22.36
CA GLU A 218 -25.06 14.83 -21.80
C GLU A 218 -24.36 15.90 -20.95
N GLY A 219 -23.03 15.84 -20.81
CA GLY A 219 -22.28 16.71 -19.90
C GLY A 219 -22.33 16.27 -18.44
N GLY A 220 -22.74 15.02 -18.17
CA GLY A 220 -22.84 14.47 -16.82
C GLY A 220 -21.49 14.17 -16.16
N THR A 221 -21.56 13.84 -14.87
CA THR A 221 -20.41 13.36 -14.09
C THR A 221 -20.55 11.86 -13.85
N VAL A 222 -19.48 11.10 -14.09
CA VAL A 222 -19.49 9.63 -14.04
C VAL A 222 -18.33 9.10 -13.22
N LEU A 223 -18.63 8.17 -12.31
CA LEU A 223 -17.67 7.21 -11.74
C LEU A 223 -17.87 5.87 -12.44
N LEU A 224 -16.94 5.51 -13.32
CA LEU A 224 -16.91 4.23 -14.02
C LEU A 224 -16.06 3.24 -13.22
N MET A 225 -16.67 2.15 -12.75
CA MET A 225 -16.01 1.06 -12.02
C MET A 225 -16.16 -0.25 -12.79
N PRO A 226 -15.36 -0.45 -13.84
CA PRO A 226 -15.49 -1.64 -14.66
C PRO A 226 -15.02 -2.88 -13.88
N PRO A 227 -15.64 -4.05 -14.06
CA PRO A 227 -15.12 -5.29 -13.51
C PRO A 227 -13.70 -5.55 -14.04
N ALA A 228 -12.79 -6.03 -13.20
CA ALA A 228 -11.39 -6.26 -13.59
C ALA A 228 -11.24 -7.16 -14.83
N ALA A 229 -12.11 -8.15 -14.99
CA ALA A 229 -12.13 -9.04 -16.16
C ALA A 229 -12.45 -8.34 -17.49
N GLN A 230 -13.06 -7.14 -17.45
CA GLN A 230 -13.35 -6.34 -18.63
C GLN A 230 -12.20 -5.39 -19.00
N VAL A 231 -11.26 -5.13 -18.09
CA VAL A 231 -10.10 -4.28 -18.37
C VAL A 231 -9.10 -5.07 -19.21
N ARG A 232 -8.60 -4.45 -20.28
CA ARG A 232 -7.50 -4.98 -21.09
C ARG A 232 -6.23 -4.97 -20.25
N GLU A 233 -5.94 -6.11 -19.67
CA GLU A 233 -4.82 -6.28 -18.75
C GLU A 233 -3.51 -6.55 -19.50
N VAL A 234 -2.49 -5.72 -19.24
CA VAL A 234 -1.12 -5.87 -19.79
C VAL A 234 -0.06 -6.09 -18.70
N SER A 235 -0.44 -5.94 -17.44
CA SER A 235 0.43 -6.05 -16.27
C SER A 235 -0.38 -6.56 -15.08
N LYS A 236 0.16 -7.57 -14.40
CA LYS A 236 -0.47 -8.21 -13.23
C LYS A 236 -0.07 -7.48 -11.96
N ILE A 237 -1.05 -6.90 -11.26
CA ILE A 237 -0.78 -6.20 -10.00
C ILE A 237 -0.64 -7.22 -8.87
N GLY A 238 0.21 -6.92 -7.90
CA GLY A 238 0.24 -7.61 -6.62
C GLY A 238 0.59 -6.67 -5.49
N PHE A 239 0.35 -7.12 -4.26
CA PHE A 239 0.89 -6.51 -3.05
C PHE A 239 2.18 -7.24 -2.64
N SER A 240 3.06 -7.37 -3.60
CA SER A 240 4.46 -7.74 -3.46
C SER A 240 5.17 -7.15 -4.68
N SER A 241 6.47 -6.90 -4.55
CA SER A 241 7.25 -6.47 -5.71
C SER A 241 7.59 -7.67 -6.61
N VAL A 242 7.96 -7.38 -7.85
CA VAL A 242 8.70 -8.34 -8.69
C VAL A 242 9.88 -8.91 -7.89
N PHE A 243 9.93 -10.24 -7.77
CA PHE A 243 11.05 -10.93 -7.14
C PHE A 243 12.15 -11.20 -8.16
N TRP A 244 13.36 -10.70 -7.89
CA TRP A 244 14.59 -10.91 -8.66
C TRP A 244 14.52 -10.47 -10.13
N ASN A 245 13.81 -11.18 -11.00
CA ASN A 245 13.66 -10.87 -12.43
C ASN A 245 12.49 -11.66 -13.07
N THR A 246 11.54 -10.96 -13.70
CA THR A 246 10.43 -11.59 -14.45
C THR A 246 10.86 -12.29 -15.74
N ALA A 247 11.95 -11.86 -16.38
CA ALA A 247 12.46 -12.48 -17.61
C ALA A 247 12.83 -13.95 -17.38
N TRP A 248 13.46 -14.26 -16.24
CA TRP A 248 13.89 -15.62 -15.90
C TRP A 248 12.81 -16.47 -15.23
N THR A 249 11.67 -15.88 -14.86
CA THR A 249 10.51 -16.59 -14.32
C THR A 249 9.38 -16.75 -15.34
N ARG A 250 9.67 -16.57 -16.64
CA ARG A 250 8.69 -16.65 -17.75
C ARG A 250 7.52 -15.68 -17.56
N GLY A 251 7.80 -14.47 -17.07
CA GLY A 251 6.78 -13.45 -16.83
C GLY A 251 5.87 -13.75 -15.64
N GLN A 252 6.39 -14.39 -14.59
CA GLN A 252 5.63 -14.67 -13.38
C GLN A 252 5.11 -13.37 -12.74
N ALA A 253 3.83 -13.38 -12.36
CA ALA A 253 3.21 -12.28 -11.63
C ALA A 253 3.67 -12.24 -10.15
N PRO A 254 3.65 -11.06 -9.49
CA PRO A 254 3.20 -9.78 -10.03
C PRO A 254 4.25 -9.12 -10.95
N HIS A 255 3.79 -8.17 -11.75
CA HIS A 255 4.61 -7.36 -12.67
C HIS A 255 4.83 -5.93 -12.16
N THR A 256 4.14 -5.56 -11.08
CA THR A 256 4.20 -4.23 -10.48
C THR A 256 5.13 -4.17 -9.27
N LEU A 257 5.58 -2.97 -8.92
CA LEU A 257 6.52 -2.71 -7.81
C LEU A 257 5.87 -1.95 -6.64
N GLY A 258 4.54 -1.81 -6.67
CA GLY A 258 3.76 -1.04 -5.70
C GLY A 258 2.93 0.04 -6.37
N ILE A 259 2.44 0.98 -5.57
CA ILE A 259 1.67 2.13 -6.06
C ILE A 259 2.40 3.43 -5.75
N LEU A 260 2.17 4.44 -6.59
CA LEU A 260 2.43 5.85 -6.33
C LEU A 260 1.08 6.58 -6.29
N CYS A 261 0.89 7.46 -5.31
CA CYS A 261 -0.19 8.44 -5.31
C CYS A 261 0.25 9.71 -4.56
N ASP A 262 -0.49 10.80 -4.72
CA ASP A 262 -0.25 12.02 -3.95
C ASP A 262 -1.24 12.08 -2.77
N PRO A 263 -0.82 11.88 -1.51
CA PRO A 263 -1.71 11.93 -0.36
C PRO A 263 -2.32 13.32 -0.11
N ALA A 264 -1.77 14.38 -0.70
CA ALA A 264 -2.35 15.72 -0.63
C ALA A 264 -3.48 15.95 -1.65
N HIS A 265 -3.67 15.04 -2.62
CA HIS A 265 -4.74 15.16 -3.61
C HIS A 265 -6.13 15.12 -2.92
N PRO A 266 -7.08 16.01 -3.28
CA PRO A 266 -8.38 16.11 -2.60
C PRO A 266 -9.18 14.80 -2.54
N LEU A 267 -8.98 13.89 -3.50
CA LEU A 267 -9.52 12.52 -3.49
C LEU A 267 -9.22 11.76 -2.20
N PHE A 268 -8.07 11.99 -1.56
CA PHE A 268 -7.67 11.32 -0.32
C PHE A 268 -8.04 12.10 0.95
N GLY A 269 -8.77 13.22 0.84
CA GLY A 269 -9.14 14.05 1.98
C GLY A 269 -9.93 13.34 3.09
N ALA A 270 -10.58 12.21 2.77
CA ALA A 270 -11.22 11.32 3.74
C ALA A 270 -10.69 9.87 3.66
N PHE A 271 -9.54 9.63 3.02
CA PHE A 271 -8.92 8.30 2.95
C PHE A 271 -7.46 8.39 3.41
N PRO A 272 -7.12 7.87 4.61
CA PRO A 272 -5.77 7.96 5.14
C PRO A 272 -4.79 7.13 4.29
N THR A 273 -3.89 7.81 3.60
CA THR A 273 -2.86 7.16 2.80
C THR A 273 -1.54 7.92 2.84
N GLU A 274 -0.49 7.23 2.44
CA GLU A 274 0.81 7.76 2.11
C GLU A 274 0.99 7.73 0.60
N GLY A 275 2.08 8.30 0.08
CA GLY A 275 2.40 8.29 -1.35
C GLY A 275 2.86 6.94 -1.91
N HIS A 276 2.72 5.85 -1.15
CA HIS A 276 3.20 4.52 -1.52
C HIS A 276 2.27 3.42 -1.01
N SER A 277 2.52 2.17 -1.42
CA SER A 277 1.82 1.00 -0.88
C SER A 277 2.03 0.87 0.63
N ASN A 278 0.95 0.63 1.35
CA ASN A 278 0.92 0.20 2.75
C ASN A 278 -0.35 -0.64 2.94
N TRP A 279 -0.51 -1.30 4.10
CA TRP A 279 -1.49 -2.37 4.27
C TRP A 279 -2.91 -2.00 3.89
N GLN A 280 -3.36 -0.75 4.05
CA GLN A 280 -4.69 -0.32 3.58
C GLN A 280 -4.94 -0.61 2.11
N TRP A 281 -3.91 -0.64 1.26
CA TRP A 281 -4.07 -0.95 -0.16
C TRP A 281 -4.23 -2.44 -0.48
N TRP A 282 -3.92 -3.34 0.47
CA TRP A 282 -3.99 -4.80 0.25
C TRP A 282 -5.36 -5.23 -0.26
N GLU A 283 -6.44 -4.89 0.44
CA GLU A 283 -7.82 -5.25 0.06
C GLU A 283 -8.20 -4.72 -1.33
N LEU A 284 -7.72 -3.52 -1.68
CA LEU A 284 -8.13 -2.82 -2.90
C LEU A 284 -7.39 -3.30 -4.15
N VAL A 285 -6.11 -3.65 -3.99
CA VAL A 285 -5.28 -4.17 -5.09
C VAL A 285 -5.71 -5.59 -5.47
N HIS A 286 -6.15 -6.40 -4.50
CA HIS A 286 -6.63 -7.75 -4.77
C HIS A 286 -7.97 -7.71 -5.50
N GLY A 287 -7.97 -8.14 -6.75
CA GLY A 287 -9.15 -8.10 -7.63
C GLY A 287 -9.26 -6.84 -8.48
N ALA A 288 -8.29 -5.92 -8.41
CA ALA A 288 -8.18 -4.81 -9.35
C ALA A 288 -7.42 -5.22 -10.62
N ALA A 289 -7.61 -4.45 -11.69
CA ALA A 289 -6.86 -4.58 -12.94
C ALA A 289 -6.08 -3.29 -13.25
N ALA A 290 -4.83 -3.42 -13.71
CA ALA A 290 -4.04 -2.26 -14.11
C ALA A 290 -4.53 -1.77 -15.46
N MET A 291 -5.08 -0.55 -15.49
CA MET A 291 -5.47 0.09 -16.75
C MET A 291 -4.21 0.56 -17.47
N TRP A 292 -4.04 0.14 -18.73
CA TRP A 292 -2.92 0.56 -19.57
C TRP A 292 -3.21 1.93 -20.19
N LEU A 293 -2.41 2.94 -19.86
CA LEU A 293 -2.71 4.34 -20.20
C LEU A 293 -1.79 4.92 -21.27
N ASP A 294 -0.90 4.16 -21.89
CA ASP A 294 0.06 4.70 -22.89
C ASP A 294 -0.64 5.34 -24.12
N HIS A 295 -1.88 4.95 -24.41
CA HIS A 295 -2.69 5.54 -25.48
C HIS A 295 -3.49 6.80 -25.06
N MET A 296 -3.41 7.19 -23.80
CA MET A 296 -3.98 8.43 -23.27
C MET A 296 -3.02 9.61 -23.47
N PRO A 297 -3.48 10.88 -23.41
CA PRO A 297 -2.59 12.04 -23.48
C PRO A 297 -1.44 11.95 -22.46
N PRO A 298 -0.21 12.36 -22.80
CA PRO A 298 0.93 12.38 -21.86
C PRO A 298 0.65 13.14 -20.56
N ALA A 299 -0.17 14.20 -20.63
CA ALA A 299 -0.58 15.01 -19.49
C ALA A 299 -1.51 14.27 -18.51
N LEU A 300 -2.16 13.17 -18.92
CA LEU A 300 -2.99 12.37 -18.02
C LEU A 300 -2.09 11.58 -17.07
N ARG A 301 -2.09 11.99 -15.80
CA ARG A 301 -1.45 11.27 -14.70
C ARG A 301 -2.50 10.48 -13.93
N PRO A 302 -2.26 9.19 -13.62
CA PRO A 302 -3.14 8.45 -12.72
C PRO A 302 -3.09 9.05 -11.31
N LEU A 303 -4.23 9.09 -10.63
CA LEU A 303 -4.33 9.51 -9.23
C LEU A 303 -3.85 8.40 -8.29
N VAL A 304 -4.02 7.15 -8.69
CA VAL A 304 -3.40 5.97 -8.07
C VAL A 304 -2.73 5.16 -9.16
N GLN A 305 -1.40 5.13 -9.14
CA GLN A 305 -0.58 4.59 -10.21
C GLN A 305 0.20 3.35 -9.75
N PRO A 306 -0.12 2.14 -10.24
CA PRO A 306 0.79 1.02 -10.12
C PRO A 306 2.10 1.33 -10.84
N ILE A 307 3.22 1.02 -10.21
CA ILE A 307 4.55 1.15 -10.80
C ILE A 307 4.82 -0.13 -11.58
N ASP A 308 4.86 -0.07 -12.92
CA ASP A 308 5.16 -1.24 -13.74
C ASP A 308 6.62 -1.68 -13.57
N THR A 309 6.93 -2.89 -14.03
CA THR A 309 8.31 -3.38 -14.06
C THR A 309 9.22 -2.45 -14.87
N TRP A 310 10.46 -2.27 -14.40
CA TRP A 310 11.46 -1.41 -15.04
C TRP A 310 11.86 -1.88 -16.44
N PHE A 311 11.52 -3.12 -16.81
CA PHE A 311 11.72 -3.66 -18.17
C PHE A 311 10.75 -3.06 -19.20
N GLU A 312 9.57 -2.61 -18.78
CA GLU A 312 8.47 -2.25 -19.66
C GLU A 312 8.03 -0.80 -19.46
N ASN A 313 8.09 -0.31 -18.22
CA ASN A 313 7.76 1.07 -17.83
C ASN A 313 6.40 1.54 -18.37
N ARG A 314 5.40 0.67 -18.48
CA ARG A 314 4.08 1.08 -19.00
C ARG A 314 3.43 2.04 -18.02
N ARG A 315 2.72 3.06 -18.52
CA ARG A 315 1.93 3.93 -17.67
C ARG A 315 0.65 3.20 -17.26
N LEU A 316 0.58 2.80 -16.00
CA LEU A 316 -0.57 2.08 -15.44
C LEU A 316 -1.41 2.98 -14.53
N GLY A 317 -2.69 2.67 -14.37
CA GLY A 317 -3.57 3.35 -13.41
C GLY A 317 -4.58 2.42 -12.75
N LEU A 318 -4.86 2.66 -11.47
CA LEU A 318 -6.04 2.11 -10.76
C LEU A 318 -7.15 3.15 -10.65
N ILE A 319 -6.77 4.42 -10.51
CA ILE A 319 -7.68 5.56 -10.57
C ILE A 319 -7.08 6.62 -11.48
N PHE A 320 -7.87 7.15 -12.40
CA PHE A 320 -7.56 8.39 -13.09
C PHE A 320 -8.83 9.21 -13.33
N GLU A 321 -8.65 10.49 -13.62
CA GLU A 321 -9.74 11.39 -14.00
C GLU A 321 -9.48 12.04 -15.36
N ALA A 322 -10.56 12.41 -16.05
CA ALA A 322 -10.49 13.07 -17.34
C ALA A 322 -11.79 13.82 -17.67
N LYS A 323 -11.70 14.70 -18.66
CA LYS A 323 -12.85 15.33 -19.32
C LYS A 323 -13.16 14.57 -20.61
N VAL A 324 -14.44 14.26 -20.85
CA VAL A 324 -14.91 13.57 -22.07
C VAL A 324 -16.03 14.41 -22.67
N GLY A 325 -15.73 15.16 -23.74
CA GLY A 325 -16.67 16.15 -24.26
C GLY A 325 -17.02 17.21 -23.22
N ALA A 326 -18.31 17.38 -22.92
CA ALA A 326 -18.77 18.25 -21.84
C ALA A 326 -18.80 17.56 -20.46
N GLY A 327 -18.63 16.23 -20.42
CA GLY A 327 -18.72 15.43 -19.21
C GLY A 327 -17.41 15.31 -18.44
N ARG A 328 -17.51 14.86 -17.19
CA ARG A 328 -16.38 14.61 -16.29
C ARG A 328 -16.37 13.15 -15.84
N LEU A 329 -15.22 12.51 -15.93
CA LEU A 329 -15.06 11.07 -15.70
C LEU A 329 -14.00 10.82 -14.63
N VAL A 330 -14.32 9.91 -13.72
CA VAL A 330 -13.34 9.14 -12.96
C VAL A 330 -13.48 7.68 -13.36
N VAL A 331 -12.38 7.00 -13.63
CA VAL A 331 -12.36 5.54 -13.79
C VAL A 331 -11.60 4.93 -12.62
N CYS A 332 -12.19 3.93 -11.97
CA CYS A 332 -11.59 3.20 -10.86
C CYS A 332 -11.69 1.69 -11.11
N SER A 333 -10.55 1.01 -11.27
CA SER A 333 -10.54 -0.44 -11.51
C SER A 333 -10.59 -1.30 -10.25
N MET A 334 -10.55 -0.67 -9.07
CA MET A 334 -10.72 -1.35 -7.78
C MET A 334 -12.22 -1.53 -7.50
N ASP A 335 -12.58 -2.68 -6.93
CA ASP A 335 -13.96 -2.92 -6.49
C ASP A 335 -14.26 -2.11 -5.23
N LEU A 336 -15.06 -1.06 -5.41
CA LEU A 336 -15.57 -0.17 -4.38
C LEU A 336 -17.09 -0.27 -4.23
N ALA A 337 -17.71 -1.40 -4.63
CA ALA A 337 -19.16 -1.58 -4.62
C ALA A 337 -19.60 -2.82 -3.82
N SER A 338 -18.80 -3.90 -3.83
CA SER A 338 -19.19 -5.15 -3.20
C SER A 338 -18.92 -5.17 -1.70
N ASP A 339 -19.86 -5.70 -0.92
CA ASP A 339 -19.71 -6.01 0.52
C ASP A 339 -19.16 -4.85 1.37
N LEU A 340 -19.62 -3.63 1.10
CA LEU A 340 -19.14 -2.42 1.78
C LEU A 340 -19.43 -2.40 3.28
N ASP A 341 -20.37 -3.23 3.75
CA ASP A 341 -20.59 -3.38 5.18
C ASP A 341 -19.37 -3.98 5.86
N ASN A 342 -18.66 -4.93 5.26
CA ASN A 342 -17.49 -5.60 5.84
C ASN A 342 -16.15 -5.07 5.31
N ARG A 343 -16.12 -4.57 4.08
CA ARG A 343 -14.93 -4.03 3.41
C ARG A 343 -14.68 -2.57 3.77
N LEU A 344 -14.10 -2.35 4.95
CA LEU A 344 -13.93 -1.03 5.55
C LEU A 344 -13.09 -0.09 4.68
N VAL A 345 -12.03 -0.61 4.06
CA VAL A 345 -11.13 0.19 3.22
C VAL A 345 -11.85 0.60 1.93
N ALA A 346 -12.49 -0.35 1.22
CA ALA A 346 -13.26 -0.05 0.02
C ALA A 346 -14.37 0.97 0.29
N ARG A 347 -15.09 0.80 1.41
CA ARG A 347 -16.12 1.76 1.84
C ARG A 347 -15.54 3.16 2.09
N GLN A 348 -14.40 3.27 2.76
CA GLN A 348 -13.78 4.56 3.04
C GLN A 348 -13.26 5.23 1.76
N LEU A 349 -12.60 4.48 0.86
CA LEU A 349 -12.12 5.02 -0.40
C LEU A 349 -13.28 5.45 -1.31
N ARG A 350 -14.36 4.66 -1.40
CA ARG A 350 -15.60 5.04 -2.10
C ARG A 350 -16.15 6.37 -1.57
N HIS A 351 -16.25 6.49 -0.26
CA HIS A 351 -16.74 7.70 0.38
C HIS A 351 -15.87 8.92 0.05
N SER A 352 -14.54 8.78 0.15
CA SER A 352 -13.60 9.85 -0.17
C SER A 352 -13.69 10.25 -1.65
N LEU A 353 -13.78 9.27 -2.55
CA LEU A 353 -13.91 9.47 -3.99
C LEU A 353 -15.18 10.21 -4.37
N LEU A 354 -16.34 9.77 -3.86
CA LEU A 354 -17.63 10.41 -4.14
C LEU A 354 -17.71 11.82 -3.57
N ARG A 355 -17.14 12.05 -2.37
CA ARG A 355 -17.03 13.41 -1.79
C ARG A 355 -16.19 14.33 -2.65
N TYR A 356 -15.06 13.84 -3.17
CA TYR A 356 -14.22 14.59 -4.08
C TYR A 356 -14.99 14.95 -5.37
N MET A 357 -15.63 13.96 -6.01
CA MET A 357 -16.40 14.17 -7.23
C MET A 357 -17.62 15.09 -7.07
N ALA A 358 -18.17 15.18 -5.86
CA ALA A 358 -19.25 16.10 -5.52
C ALA A 358 -18.79 17.55 -5.26
N SER A 359 -17.49 17.76 -5.08
CA SER A 359 -16.93 19.05 -4.69
C SER A 359 -16.44 19.87 -5.89
N ASP A 360 -16.24 21.17 -5.68
CA ASP A 360 -15.64 22.06 -6.68
C ASP A 360 -14.17 21.72 -6.99
N ALA A 361 -13.52 20.94 -6.13
CA ALA A 361 -12.16 20.47 -6.38
C ALA A 361 -12.10 19.45 -7.55
N PHE A 362 -13.21 18.80 -7.89
CA PHE A 362 -13.28 17.90 -9.03
C PHE A 362 -13.46 18.67 -10.34
N ALA A 363 -12.31 19.07 -10.88
CA ALA A 363 -12.19 19.86 -12.11
C ALA A 363 -11.13 19.23 -13.04
N PRO A 364 -11.40 18.05 -13.64
CA PRO A 364 -10.44 17.38 -14.51
C PRO A 364 -10.14 18.23 -15.75
N GLN A 365 -8.85 18.43 -16.04
CA GLN A 365 -8.39 19.31 -17.12
C GLN A 365 -8.02 18.56 -18.40
N VAL A 366 -7.64 17.28 -18.30
CA VAL A 366 -7.15 16.51 -19.43
C VAL A 366 -8.32 15.94 -20.24
N GLU A 367 -8.40 16.32 -21.51
CA GLU A 367 -9.42 15.83 -22.43
C GLU A 367 -9.04 14.47 -23.02
N VAL A 368 -9.98 13.52 -23.01
CA VAL A 368 -9.86 12.21 -23.63
C VAL A 368 -11.10 11.90 -24.46
N SER A 369 -10.91 11.22 -25.58
CA SER A 369 -12.01 10.79 -26.46
C SER A 369 -12.69 9.52 -25.93
N ALA A 370 -13.97 9.32 -26.28
CA ALA A 370 -14.68 8.07 -26.01
C ALA A 370 -13.92 6.85 -26.55
N ALA A 371 -13.37 6.97 -27.76
CA ALA A 371 -12.56 5.91 -28.38
C ALA A 371 -11.27 5.58 -27.60
N GLN A 372 -10.70 6.52 -26.86
CA GLN A 372 -9.58 6.23 -25.96
C GLN A 372 -10.04 5.49 -24.70
N ILE A 373 -11.20 5.85 -24.13
CA ILE A 373 -11.79 5.11 -22.99
C ILE A 373 -12.12 3.67 -23.39
N GLU A 374 -12.73 3.47 -24.56
CA GLU A 374 -13.06 2.13 -25.08
C GLU A 374 -11.83 1.21 -25.21
N ARG A 375 -10.64 1.77 -25.50
CA ARG A 375 -9.39 1.00 -25.62
C ARG A 375 -8.91 0.39 -24.31
N LEU A 376 -9.41 0.88 -23.18
CA LEU A 376 -9.13 0.30 -21.86
C LEU A 376 -9.74 -1.08 -21.69
N PHE A 377 -10.72 -1.45 -22.50
CA PHE A 377 -11.53 -2.65 -22.30
C PHE A 377 -11.21 -3.76 -23.32
N VAL A 378 -11.44 -5.00 -22.90
CA VAL A 378 -11.55 -6.14 -23.82
C VAL A 378 -12.85 -6.00 -24.61
N ARG A 379 -12.81 -6.27 -25.91
CA ARG A 379 -14.01 -6.22 -26.77
C ARG A 379 -14.87 -7.46 -26.61
#